data_AF-A0A4V5UUC4-F1
#
_entry.id   AF-A0A4V5UUC4-F1
#
_cell.length_a   1.000
_cell.length_b   1.000
_cell.length_c   1.000
_cell.angle_alpha   90.00
_cell.angle_beta   90.00
_cell.angle_gamma   90.00
#
_symmetry.space_group_name_H-M   'P 1'
#
loop_
_entity.id
_entity.type
_entity.pdbx_description
1 polymer ?
#
loop_
_entity_poly.entity_id
_entity_poly.type
_entity_poly.pdbx_seq_one_letter_code
_entity_poly.pdbx_strand_id
1 'polypeptide(L)' 'MVTPLLSENVKKAKARYQSITHEIAENKNLPELLRELDEAIIAADDLLVKAILKGSPHIGLEALKNELWYLKFQILERD' A
#
# COMPACT_ATOMS: atom_id res chain seq x y z
N MET A 1 -12.22 -25.60 -9.68
CA MET A 1 -11.34 -25.95 -8.54
C MET A 1 -10.45 -24.75 -8.28
N VAL A 2 -10.73 -23.97 -7.23
CA VAL A 2 -10.02 -22.69 -6.97
C VAL A 2 -8.83 -22.99 -6.06
N THR A 3 -7.64 -22.69 -6.54
CA THR A 3 -6.35 -23.07 -5.96
C THR A 3 -6.22 -22.58 -4.51
N PRO A 4 -5.94 -23.46 -3.52
CA PRO A 4 -5.94 -23.11 -2.09
C PRO A 4 -4.91 -22.01 -1.71
N LEU A 5 -3.85 -21.87 -2.51
CA LEU A 5 -2.76 -20.88 -2.35
C LEU A 5 -3.23 -19.42 -2.42
N LEU A 6 -4.20 -19.11 -3.29
CA LEU A 6 -4.76 -17.75 -3.37
C LEU A 6 -5.54 -17.38 -2.10
N SER A 7 -6.22 -18.34 -1.48
CA SER A 7 -7.00 -18.07 -0.27
C SER A 7 -6.12 -17.76 0.95
N GLU A 8 -4.96 -18.41 1.07
CA GLU A 8 -4.02 -18.17 2.17
C GLU A 8 -3.29 -16.83 2.02
N ASN A 9 -2.84 -16.50 0.82
CA ASN A 9 -2.18 -15.22 0.57
C ASN A 9 -3.14 -14.04 0.79
N VAL A 10 -4.41 -14.18 0.39
CA VAL A 10 -5.45 -13.18 0.67
C VAL A 10 -5.73 -13.07 2.17
N LYS A 11 -5.79 -14.18 2.91
CA LYS A 11 -5.93 -14.16 4.38
C LYS A 11 -4.74 -13.47 5.06
N LYS A 12 -3.51 -13.75 4.63
CA LYS A 12 -2.30 -13.10 5.16
C LYS A 12 -2.29 -11.61 4.87
N ALA A 13 -2.63 -11.20 3.63
CA ALA A 13 -2.72 -9.79 3.26
C ALA A 13 -3.78 -9.05 4.09
N LYS A 14 -4.95 -9.67 4.30
CA LYS A 14 -6.02 -9.09 5.11
C LYS A 14 -5.66 -8.98 6.59
N ALA A 15 -4.97 -9.99 7.14
CA ALA A 15 -4.46 -9.94 8.51
C ALA A 15 -3.40 -8.83 8.68
N ARG A 16 -2.52 -8.64 7.68
CA ARG A 16 -1.53 -7.57 7.68
C ARG A 16 -2.17 -6.19 7.63
N TYR A 17 -3.17 -6.03 6.76
CA TYR A 17 -3.96 -4.79 6.67
C TYR A 17 -4.62 -4.46 8.01
N GLN A 18 -5.26 -5.45 8.67
CA GLN A 18 -5.85 -5.27 9.99
C GLN A 18 -4.81 -4.95 11.08
N SER A 19 -3.62 -5.55 11.04
CA SER A 19 -2.52 -5.21 11.96
C SER A 19 -2.09 -3.76 11.79
N ILE A 20 -1.86 -3.32 10.56
CA ILE A 20 -1.46 -1.95 10.25
C ILE A 20 -2.55 -0.96 10.69
N THR A 21 -3.83 -1.27 10.47
CA THR A 21 -4.92 -0.40 10.96
C THR A 21 -4.98 -0.34 12.49
N HIS A 22 -4.68 -1.45 13.17
CA HIS A 22 -4.63 -1.50 14.63
C HIS A 22 -3.42 -0.73 15.17
N GLU A 23 -2.24 -0.89 14.58
CA GLU A 23 -1.01 -0.18 14.95
C GLU A 23 -1.13 1.34 14.71
N ILE A 24 -1.79 1.75 13.62
CA ILE A 24 -2.17 3.15 13.35
C ILE A 24 -3.21 3.66 14.35
N ALA A 25 -4.13 2.81 14.83
CA ALA A 25 -5.09 3.18 15.88
C ALA A 25 -4.44 3.27 17.27
N GLU A 26 -3.36 2.53 17.51
CA GLU A 26 -2.58 2.54 18.74
C GLU A 26 -1.45 3.59 18.75
N ASN A 27 -1.29 4.40 17.70
CA ASN A 27 -0.23 5.41 17.56
C ASN A 27 1.20 4.87 17.76
N LYS A 28 1.42 3.57 17.51
CA LYS A 28 2.75 2.96 17.62
C LYS A 28 3.45 2.99 16.27
N ASN A 29 4.71 3.41 16.28
CA ASN A 29 5.61 3.39 15.11
C ASN A 29 5.08 4.13 13.87
N LEU A 30 4.30 5.20 14.05
CA LEU A 30 3.87 6.08 12.96
C LEU A 30 5.03 6.55 12.05
N PRO A 31 6.25 6.86 12.57
CA PRO A 31 7.37 7.23 11.71
C PRO A 31 7.89 6.08 10.84
N GLU A 32 7.81 4.84 11.32
CA GLU A 32 8.22 3.65 10.57
C GLU A 32 7.19 3.33 9.48
N LEU A 33 5.90 3.41 9.81
CA LEU A 33 4.79 3.27 8.86
C LEU A 33 4.82 4.35 7.77
N LEU A 34 5.14 5.60 8.14
CA LEU A 34 5.35 6.69 7.17
C LEU A 34 6.51 6.36 6.22
N ARG A 35 7.60 5.81 6.75
CA ARG A 35 8.75 5.41 5.94
C ARG A 35 8.41 4.27 4.98
N GLU A 36 7.70 3.25 5.45
CA GLU A 36 7.21 2.14 4.61
C GLU A 36 6.25 2.63 3.51
N LEU A 37 5.36 3.58 3.83
CA LEU A 37 4.47 4.20 2.86
C LEU A 37 5.26 5.02 1.82
N ASP A 38 6.27 5.78 2.23
CA ASP A 38 7.12 6.51 1.30
C ASP A 38 7.88 5.56 0.35
N GLU A 39 8.44 4.46 0.86
CA GLU A 39 9.08 3.44 0.02
C GLU A 39 8.08 2.80 -0.96
N ALA A 40 6.85 2.52 -0.52
CA ALA A 40 5.80 1.98 -1.37
C ALA A 40 5.32 2.96 -2.45
N ILE A 41 5.22 4.26 -2.13
CA ILE A 41 4.86 5.32 -3.09
C ILE A 41 5.94 5.44 -4.16
N ILE A 42 7.23 5.44 -3.77
CA ILE A 42 8.36 5.50 -4.70
C ILE A 42 8.34 4.29 -5.64
N ALA A 43 8.11 3.09 -5.10
CA ALA A 43 8.03 1.86 -5.91
C ALA A 43 6.85 1.89 -6.89
N ALA A 44 5.68 2.40 -6.47
CA ALA A 44 4.52 2.58 -7.33
C ALA A 44 4.78 3.60 -8.45
N ASP A 45 5.50 4.69 -8.14
CA ASP A 45 5.86 5.72 -9.12
C ASP A 45 6.85 5.17 -10.16
N ASP A 46 7.87 4.41 -9.74
CA ASP A 46 8.82 3.75 -10.65
C ASP A 46 8.14 2.72 -11.56
N LEU A 47 7.18 1.95 -11.04
CA LEU A 47 6.36 1.03 -11.84
C LEU A 47 5.46 1.77 -12.83
N LEU A 48 4.90 2.90 -12.42
CA LEU A 48 4.05 3.74 -13.27
C LEU A 48 4.86 4.37 -14.40
N VAL A 49 6.06 4.90 -14.11
CA VAL A 49 7.01 5.39 -15.12
C VAL A 49 7.37 4.28 -16.10
N LYS A 50 7.71 3.08 -15.60
CA LYS A 50 8.01 1.91 -16.45
C LYS A 50 6.82 1.50 -17.31
N ALA A 51 5.60 1.57 -16.79
CA ALA A 51 4.38 1.25 -17.54
C ALA A 51 4.08 2.28 -18.63
N ILE A 52 4.25 3.58 -18.33
CA ILE A 52 4.11 4.67 -19.31
C ILE A 52 5.13 4.51 -20.44
N LEU A 53 6.40 4.27 -20.11
CA LEU A 53 7.47 4.07 -21.09
C LEU A 53 7.23 2.84 -21.99
N LYS A 54 6.54 1.82 -21.49
CA LYS A 54 6.17 0.62 -22.25
C LYS A 54 4.82 0.72 -22.97
N GLY A 55 4.08 1.82 -22.81
CA GLY A 55 2.74 1.98 -23.36
C GLY A 55 1.70 1.04 -22.73
N SER A 56 1.97 0.53 -21.53
CA SER A 56 1.07 -0.37 -20.81
C SER A 56 -0.05 0.39 -20.08
N PRO A 57 -1.25 -0.20 -19.96
CA PRO A 57 -2.30 0.38 -19.13
C PRO A 57 -1.85 0.47 -17.66
N HIS A 58 -1.95 1.67 -17.09
CA HIS A 58 -1.42 2.02 -15.76
C HIS A 58 -2.49 2.60 -14.80
N ILE A 59 -3.77 2.56 -15.18
CA ILE A 59 -4.89 3.08 -14.37
C ILE A 59 -4.90 2.48 -12.94
N GLY A 60 -4.55 1.19 -12.81
CA GLY A 60 -4.47 0.53 -11.50
C GLY A 60 -3.29 0.99 -10.63
N LEU A 61 -2.20 1.48 -11.24
CA LEU A 61 -1.04 2.01 -10.52
C LEU A 61 -1.28 3.44 -10.02
N GLU A 62 -2.03 4.25 -10.77
CA GLU A 62 -2.48 5.58 -10.30
C GLU A 62 -3.41 5.46 -9.10
N ALA A 63 -4.37 4.54 -9.16
CA ALA A 63 -5.28 4.27 -8.05
C ALA A 63 -4.51 3.82 -6.79
N LEU A 64 -3.58 2.87 -6.95
CA LEU A 64 -2.72 2.40 -5.86
C LEU A 64 -1.88 3.54 -5.25
N LYS A 65 -1.32 4.42 -6.08
CA LYS A 65 -0.56 5.58 -5.62
C LYS A 65 -1.43 6.54 -4.79
N ASN A 66 -2.65 6.80 -5.23
CA ASN A 66 -3.59 7.64 -4.49
C ASN A 66 -4.00 7.03 -3.15
N GLU A 67 -4.23 5.70 -3.08
CA GLU A 67 -4.53 5.02 -1.82
C GLU A 67 -3.36 5.10 -0.82
N LEU A 68 -2.12 4.95 -1.29
CA LEU A 68 -0.92 5.08 -0.45
C LEU A 68 -0.74 6.53 0.06
N TRP A 69 -0.97 7.53 -0.79
CA TRP A 69 -0.98 8.93 -0.38
C TRP A 69 -2.06 9.24 0.64
N TYR A 70 -3.25 8.67 0.49
CA TYR A 70 -4.34 8.83 1.45
C TYR A 70 -3.97 8.24 2.82
N LEU A 71 -3.36 7.05 2.86
CA LEU A 71 -2.87 6.45 4.10
C LEU A 71 -1.78 7.30 4.75
N LYS A 72 -0.83 7.84 3.96
CA LYS A 72 0.20 8.76 4.46
C LYS A 72 -0.42 10.00 5.10
N PHE A 73 -1.42 10.60 4.43
CA PHE A 73 -2.14 11.76 4.93
C PHE A 73 -2.88 11.46 6.24
N GLN A 74 -3.56 10.32 6.35
CA GLN A 74 -4.24 9.93 7.59
C GLN A 74 -3.30 9.74 8.78
N ILE A 75 -2.05 9.31 8.54
CA ILE A 75 -1.03 9.23 9.59
C ILE A 75 -0.53 10.63 9.97
N LEU A 76 -0.27 11.50 8.98
CA LEU A 76 0.19 12.87 9.22
C LEU A 76 -0.85 13.77 9.88
N GLU A 77 -2.15 13.60 9.62
CA GLU A 77 -3.21 14.36 10.29
C GLU A 77 -3.41 13.97 11.77
N ARG A 78 -2.82 12.86 12.21
CA ARG A 78 -2.94 12.37 13.60
C ARG A 78 -1.77 12.75 14.50
N ASP A 79 -0.67 13.22 13.93
CA ASP A 79 0.55 13.69 14.62
C ASP A 79 0.45 15.20 14.92
#